data_AF-A0A819ZCE5-F1
#
_entry.id   AF-A0A819ZCE5-F1
#
_cell.length_a   1.000
_cell.length_b   1.000
_cell.length_c   1.000
_cell.angle_alpha   90.00
_cell.angle_beta   90.00
_cell.angle_gamma   90.00
#
_symmetry.space_group_name_H-M   'P 1'
#
loop_
_entity.id
_entity.type
_entity.pdbx_description
1 polymer ?
#
loop_
_entity_poly.entity_id
_entity_poly.type
_entity_poly.pdbx_seq_one_letter_code
_entity_poly.pdbx_strand_id
1 'polypeptide(L)'
;NPNGLASCIEKLKSKHMRKKKATQYFEYIEPISRVYQTITKNDEIKTVKYSYVPFLSSLKQYLCLPEVQADLHRILPDYDPSRIEDTNDGVFARTHPNFKKSDYLKIEINSDDLTITNPISHRAHSTFFFYWSLLNISKEKRSKQAAKRLIAACPKWARKYNSLCHTVNDFLTGMNTLATTGEVTLN
;
A
#
# COMPACT_ATOMS: atom_id res chain seq x y z
N ASN A 1 -7.06 -22.75 -2.09
CA ASN A 1 -7.91 -21.95 -1.19
C ASN A 1 -7.02 -21.07 -0.31
N PRO A 2 -6.82 -19.78 -0.67
CA PRO A 2 -5.88 -18.89 0.01
C PRO A 2 -6.18 -18.67 1.51
N ASN A 3 -7.46 -18.79 1.90
CA ASN A 3 -7.87 -18.67 3.31
C ASN A 3 -7.35 -19.81 4.20
N GLY A 4 -7.16 -21.02 3.63
CA GLY A 4 -6.59 -22.16 4.35
C GLY A 4 -5.10 -21.99 4.66
N LEU A 5 -4.33 -21.52 3.67
CA LEU A 5 -2.88 -21.33 3.80
C LEU A 5 -2.50 -20.18 4.74
N ALA A 6 -3.23 -19.06 4.71
CA ALA A 6 -3.01 -17.95 5.64
C ALA A 6 -3.20 -18.38 7.10
N SER A 7 -4.27 -19.14 7.39
CA SER A 7 -4.53 -19.70 8.73
C SER A 7 -3.42 -20.68 9.20
N CYS A 8 -2.79 -21.40 8.25
CA CYS A 8 -1.70 -22.32 8.55
C CYS A 8 -0.39 -21.62 8.87
N ILE A 9 -0.15 -20.41 8.34
CA ILE A 9 1.03 -19.60 8.66
C ILE A 9 0.90 -18.98 10.05
N GLU A 10 -0.28 -18.46 10.42
CA GLU A 10 -0.49 -17.87 11.75
C GLU A 10 -0.26 -18.87 12.89
N LYS A 11 -0.59 -20.14 12.66
CA LYS A 11 -0.37 -21.26 13.60
C LYS A 11 1.10 -21.63 13.80
N LEU A 12 2.04 -21.12 13.00
CA LEU A 12 3.47 -21.39 13.17
C LEU A 12 4.02 -20.60 14.36
N LYS A 13 4.76 -21.25 15.26
CA LYS A 13 5.23 -20.66 16.52
C LYS A 13 6.35 -19.62 16.37
N SER A 14 7.23 -19.75 15.39
CA SER A 14 8.40 -18.87 15.26
C SER A 14 8.30 -17.90 14.08
N LYS A 15 8.79 -16.67 14.29
CA LYS A 15 8.88 -15.63 13.25
C LYS A 15 9.64 -16.13 12.01
N HIS A 16 10.70 -16.91 12.21
CA HIS A 16 11.48 -17.51 11.14
C HIS A 16 10.65 -18.47 10.26
N MET A 17 9.86 -19.35 10.88
CA MET A 17 9.02 -20.31 10.14
C MET A 17 7.87 -19.62 9.40
N ARG A 18 7.27 -18.58 9.99
CA ARG A 18 6.27 -17.73 9.33
C ARG A 18 6.86 -17.06 8.10
N LYS A 19 8.04 -16.46 8.23
CA LYS A 19 8.76 -15.80 7.12
C LYS A 19 9.10 -16.79 6.00
N LYS A 20 9.68 -17.95 6.34
CA LYS A 20 10.03 -18.99 5.36
C LYS A 20 8.82 -19.44 4.54
N LYS A 21 7.68 -19.71 5.18
CA LYS A 21 6.44 -20.08 4.48
C LYS A 21 5.82 -18.91 3.72
N ALA A 22 5.83 -17.69 4.28
CA ALA A 22 5.30 -16.52 3.59
C ALA A 22 6.08 -16.22 2.29
N THR A 23 7.40 -16.32 2.32
CA THR A 23 8.25 -16.20 1.13
C THR A 23 7.98 -17.33 0.14
N GLN A 24 7.82 -18.56 0.61
CA GLN A 24 7.58 -19.73 -0.23
C GLN A 24 6.22 -19.71 -0.96
N TYR A 25 5.15 -19.23 -0.31
CA TYR A 25 3.78 -19.38 -0.82
C TYR A 25 3.12 -18.07 -1.26
N PHE A 26 3.62 -16.93 -0.80
CA PHE A 26 2.99 -15.62 -1.03
C PHE A 26 3.98 -14.62 -1.62
N GLU A 27 5.15 -15.10 -2.06
CA GLU A 27 6.24 -14.29 -2.58
C GLU A 27 6.55 -13.07 -1.68
N TYR A 28 6.45 -13.25 -0.37
CA TYR A 28 6.49 -12.18 0.61
C TYR A 28 7.67 -11.19 0.40
N ILE A 29 7.33 -9.92 0.19
CA ILE A 29 8.29 -8.82 0.15
C ILE A 29 8.50 -8.33 1.58
N GLU A 30 9.73 -8.43 2.05
CA GLU A 30 10.09 -8.03 3.40
C GLU A 30 10.06 -6.51 3.57
N PRO A 31 9.32 -5.98 4.57
CA PRO A 31 9.38 -4.56 4.91
C PRO A 31 10.77 -4.18 5.40
N ILE A 32 11.24 -3.01 4.96
CA ILE A 32 12.51 -2.42 5.37
C ILE A 32 12.24 -1.45 6.51
N SER A 33 12.92 -1.67 7.64
CA SER A 33 12.89 -0.73 8.77
C SER A 33 14.00 0.31 8.66
N ARG A 34 13.66 1.55 8.98
CA ARG A 34 14.56 2.70 8.95
C ARG A 34 14.30 3.62 10.14
N VAL A 35 15.28 4.47 10.41
CA VAL A 35 15.25 5.45 11.48
C VAL A 35 15.75 6.78 10.93
N TYR A 36 15.10 7.87 11.33
CA TYR A 36 15.60 9.22 11.09
C TYR A 36 15.30 10.10 12.30
N GLN A 37 15.93 11.26 12.37
CA GLN A 37 15.68 12.27 13.40
C GLN A 37 14.89 13.42 12.79
N THR A 38 13.92 13.94 13.54
CA THR A 38 13.15 15.12 13.17
C THR A 38 13.11 16.09 14.34
N ILE A 39 13.04 17.37 14.03
CA ILE A 39 12.81 18.42 15.02
C ILE A 39 11.30 18.59 15.16
N THR A 40 10.81 18.59 16.40
CA THR A 40 9.39 18.85 16.69
C THR A 40 9.10 20.35 16.71
N LYS A 41 7.82 20.72 16.86
CA LYS A 41 7.42 22.13 17.03
C LYS A 41 8.03 22.83 18.26
N ASN A 42 8.54 22.06 19.24
CA ASN A 42 9.13 22.58 20.47
C ASN A 42 10.67 22.51 20.42
N ASP A 43 11.26 22.44 19.22
CA ASP A 43 12.70 22.27 18.99
C ASP A 43 13.33 20.99 19.60
N GLU A 44 12.51 20.06 20.08
CA GLU A 44 12.98 18.77 20.55
C GLU A 44 13.36 17.87 19.37
N ILE A 45 14.55 17.27 19.42
CA ILE A 45 14.96 16.23 18.48
C ILE A 45 14.30 14.91 18.88
N LYS A 46 13.48 14.34 17.98
CA LYS A 46 12.87 13.02 18.16
C LYS A 46 13.32 12.04 17.10
N THR A 47 13.58 10.81 17.56
CA THR A 47 13.91 9.69 16.69
C THR A 47 12.61 9.04 16.21
N VAL A 48 12.41 9.00 14.90
CA VAL A 48 11.30 8.32 14.25
C VAL A 48 11.78 6.96 13.74
N LYS A 49 11.12 5.89 14.17
CA LYS A 49 11.28 4.55 13.60
C LYS A 49 10.13 4.30 12.66
N TYR A 50 10.40 3.91 11.42
CA TYR A 50 9.36 3.60 10.44
C TYR A 50 9.73 2.34 9.65
N SER A 51 8.76 1.76 8.97
CA SER A 51 8.98 0.64 8.05
C SER A 51 8.21 0.86 6.77
N TYR A 52 8.75 0.42 5.65
CA TYR A 52 8.11 0.52 4.34
C TYR A 52 8.28 -0.77 3.55
N VAL A 53 7.37 -1.03 2.60
CA VAL A 53 7.52 -2.12 1.63
C VAL A 53 8.05 -1.50 0.33
N PRO A 54 9.16 -2.01 -0.24
CA PRO A 54 9.71 -1.49 -1.50
C PRO A 54 8.65 -1.43 -2.59
N PHE A 55 8.31 -0.22 -3.04
CA PHE A 55 7.16 0.02 -3.88
C PHE A 55 7.27 -0.66 -5.25
N LEU A 56 8.38 -0.47 -5.97
CA LEU A 56 8.55 -1.06 -7.29
C LEU A 56 8.52 -2.60 -7.26
N SER A 57 9.14 -3.20 -6.25
CA SER A 57 9.08 -4.66 -6.04
C SER A 57 7.65 -5.11 -5.77
N SER A 58 6.93 -4.39 -4.90
CA SER A 58 5.53 -4.69 -4.59
C SER A 58 4.61 -4.51 -5.80
N LEU A 59 4.87 -3.51 -6.64
CA LEU A 59 4.11 -3.27 -7.86
C LEU A 59 4.37 -4.37 -8.88
N LYS A 60 5.64 -4.68 -9.17
CA LYS A 60 6.02 -5.74 -10.12
C LYS A 60 5.37 -7.06 -9.73
N GLN A 61 5.51 -7.48 -8.47
CA GLN A 61 4.87 -8.68 -7.96
C GLN A 61 3.34 -8.64 -8.13
N TYR A 62 2.71 -7.51 -7.77
CA TYR A 62 1.27 -7.43 -7.85
C TYR A 62 0.77 -7.52 -9.29
N LEU A 63 1.48 -6.90 -10.22
CA LEU A 63 1.21 -7.01 -11.65
C LEU A 63 1.45 -8.43 -12.15
N CYS A 64 2.39 -9.21 -11.62
CA CYS A 64 2.59 -10.60 -12.04
C CYS A 64 1.47 -11.57 -11.61
N LEU A 65 0.52 -11.15 -10.76
CA LEU A 65 -0.58 -12.02 -10.36
C LEU A 65 -1.56 -12.29 -11.51
N PRO A 66 -1.90 -13.56 -11.81
CA PRO A 66 -2.82 -13.90 -12.91
C PRO A 66 -4.17 -13.18 -12.80
N GLU A 67 -4.74 -13.07 -11.60
CA GLU A 67 -6.01 -12.37 -11.40
C GLU A 67 -5.94 -10.86 -11.61
N VAL A 68 -4.74 -10.26 -11.51
CA VAL A 68 -4.51 -8.84 -11.77
C VAL A 68 -4.31 -8.61 -13.25
N GLN A 69 -3.49 -9.42 -13.92
CA GLN A 69 -3.31 -9.39 -15.38
C GLN A 69 -4.65 -9.53 -16.12
N ALA A 70 -5.48 -10.49 -15.69
CA ALA A 70 -6.81 -10.68 -16.27
C ALA A 70 -7.70 -9.42 -16.16
N ASP A 71 -7.54 -8.63 -15.10
CA ASP A 71 -8.29 -7.38 -14.90
C ASP A 71 -7.68 -6.19 -15.66
N LEU A 72 -6.35 -6.14 -15.83
CA LEU A 72 -5.68 -5.07 -16.58
C LEU A 72 -6.10 -5.04 -18.05
N HIS A 73 -6.40 -6.21 -18.63
CA HIS A 73 -6.89 -6.34 -20.01
C HIS A 73 -8.41 -6.19 -20.15
N ARG A 74 -9.13 -5.99 -19.03
CA ARG A 74 -10.58 -5.86 -19.05
C ARG A 74 -10.99 -4.42 -19.34
N ILE A 75 -11.97 -4.24 -20.22
CA ILE A 75 -12.68 -2.98 -20.37
C ILE A 75 -13.52 -2.76 -19.10
N LEU A 76 -13.20 -1.71 -18.35
CA LEU A 76 -14.00 -1.33 -17.18
C LEU A 76 -15.39 -0.88 -17.67
N PRO A 77 -16.48 -1.30 -16.99
CA PRO A 77 -17.83 -0.92 -17.38
C PRO A 77 -18.02 0.60 -17.35
N ASP A 78 -18.90 1.09 -18.23
CA ASP A 78 -19.25 2.51 -18.29
C ASP A 78 -19.92 2.97 -16.99
N TYR A 79 -19.67 4.25 -16.67
CA TYR A 79 -20.21 4.91 -15.49
C TYR A 79 -21.75 5.01 -15.55
N ASP A 80 -22.41 4.56 -14.47
CA ASP A 80 -23.84 4.76 -14.26
C ASP A 80 -24.09 6.02 -13.42
N PRO A 81 -24.69 7.10 -13.98
CA PRO A 81 -24.95 8.33 -13.22
C PRO A 81 -25.93 8.17 -12.06
N SER A 82 -26.70 7.08 -12.02
CA SER A 82 -27.66 6.81 -10.95
C SER A 82 -27.02 6.17 -9.71
N ARG A 83 -25.76 5.73 -9.79
CA ARG A 83 -25.09 5.01 -8.69
C ARG A 83 -23.64 5.48 -8.55
N ILE A 84 -23.19 5.64 -7.32
CA ILE A 84 -21.78 5.85 -6.99
C ILE A 84 -21.31 4.59 -6.28
N GLU A 85 -20.37 3.87 -6.88
CA GLU A 85 -19.91 2.57 -6.44
C GLU A 85 -18.46 2.61 -5.96
N ASP A 86 -17.58 3.40 -6.60
CA ASP A 86 -16.19 3.51 -6.19
C ASP A 86 -15.48 4.81 -6.62
N THR A 87 -14.17 4.90 -6.32
CA THR A 87 -13.32 6.06 -6.61
C THR A 87 -13.30 6.48 -8.09
N ASN A 88 -13.46 5.55 -9.04
CA ASN A 88 -13.49 5.85 -10.46
C ASN A 88 -14.76 6.63 -10.88
N ASP A 89 -15.83 6.55 -10.11
CA ASP A 89 -17.07 7.31 -10.34
C ASP A 89 -16.95 8.78 -9.93
N GLY A 90 -15.93 9.09 -9.13
CA GLY A 90 -15.60 10.44 -8.69
C GLY A 90 -15.34 11.37 -9.88
N VAL A 91 -15.81 12.62 -9.76
CA VAL A 91 -15.68 13.64 -10.82
C VAL A 91 -14.23 13.80 -11.29
N PHE A 92 -13.27 13.72 -10.37
CA PHE A 92 -11.84 13.80 -10.70
C PHE A 92 -11.43 12.67 -11.63
N ALA A 93 -11.69 11.41 -11.27
CA ALA A 93 -11.32 10.26 -12.08
C ALA A 93 -12.01 10.28 -13.46
N ARG A 94 -13.27 10.74 -13.51
CA ARG A 94 -14.03 10.85 -14.76
C ARG A 94 -13.57 11.97 -15.69
N THR A 95 -13.05 13.06 -15.15
CA THR A 95 -12.63 14.22 -15.97
C THR A 95 -11.13 14.22 -16.27
N HIS A 96 -10.31 13.53 -15.47
CA HIS A 96 -8.86 13.56 -15.62
C HIS A 96 -8.40 12.85 -16.90
N PRO A 97 -7.67 13.52 -17.82
CA PRO A 97 -7.29 12.97 -19.13
C PRO A 97 -6.56 11.63 -19.07
N ASN A 98 -5.67 11.44 -18.08
CA ASN A 98 -4.91 10.20 -17.93
C ASN A 98 -5.72 9.06 -17.30
N PHE A 99 -6.78 9.36 -16.54
CA PHE A 99 -7.63 8.33 -15.93
C PHE A 99 -8.63 7.75 -16.93
N LYS A 100 -8.87 8.41 -18.07
CA LYS A 100 -9.66 7.84 -19.17
C LYS A 100 -8.90 6.84 -20.03
N LYS A 101 -7.57 6.92 -20.06
CA LYS A 101 -6.73 6.05 -20.89
C LYS A 101 -6.59 4.67 -20.24
N SER A 102 -6.64 3.61 -21.05
CA SER A 102 -6.43 2.22 -20.62
C SER A 102 -4.97 1.94 -20.29
N ASP A 103 -4.05 2.61 -20.98
CA ASP A 103 -2.64 2.24 -21.02
C ASP A 103 -1.84 2.80 -19.83
N TYR A 104 -2.51 3.52 -18.93
CA TYR A 104 -1.91 4.11 -17.74
C TYR A 104 -2.26 3.29 -16.51
N LEU A 105 -1.26 3.00 -15.69
CA LEU A 105 -1.49 2.51 -14.33
C LEU A 105 -2.06 3.66 -13.48
N LYS A 106 -3.21 3.39 -12.87
CA LYS A 106 -3.96 4.32 -12.02
C LYS A 106 -3.79 3.84 -10.59
N ILE A 107 -3.10 4.64 -9.78
CA ILE A 107 -2.77 4.29 -8.40
C ILE A 107 -3.53 5.24 -7.47
N GLU A 108 -4.24 4.67 -6.52
CA GLU A 108 -4.85 5.39 -5.41
C GLU A 108 -3.99 5.20 -4.16
N ILE A 109 -3.87 6.27 -3.37
CA ILE A 109 -3.19 6.26 -2.09
C ILE A 109 -4.23 6.43 -1.00
N ASN A 110 -4.22 5.52 -0.03
CA ASN A 110 -5.07 5.55 1.15
C ASN A 110 -4.21 5.61 2.41
N SER A 111 -4.78 6.09 3.51
CA SER A 111 -4.11 6.09 4.80
C SER A 111 -5.04 5.71 5.93
N ASP A 112 -4.50 5.08 6.97
CA ASP A 112 -5.26 4.65 8.14
C ASP A 112 -4.48 4.84 9.45
N ASP A 113 -5.20 5.00 10.54
CA ASP A 113 -4.69 5.17 11.91
C ASP A 113 -5.10 3.99 12.78
N LEU A 114 -4.13 3.17 13.20
CA LEU A 114 -4.37 2.17 14.23
C LEU A 114 -3.91 2.71 15.58
N THR A 115 -4.80 2.71 16.58
CA THR A 115 -4.43 3.00 17.96
C THR A 115 -4.68 1.78 18.81
N ILE A 116 -3.62 1.25 19.40
CA ILE A 116 -3.68 0.15 20.35
C ILE A 116 -3.53 0.73 21.75
N THR A 117 -4.57 0.59 22.56
CA THR A 117 -4.54 1.00 23.97
C THR A 117 -4.27 -0.23 24.82
N ASN A 118 -3.27 -0.15 25.69
CA ASN A 118 -3.12 -1.14 26.75
C ASN A 118 -4.14 -0.82 27.86
N PRO A 119 -5.13 -1.69 28.11
CA PRO A 119 -6.19 -1.41 29.09
C PRO A 119 -5.67 -1.33 30.53
N ILE A 120 -4.50 -1.91 30.83
CA ILE A 120 -3.92 -1.94 32.17
C ILE A 120 -3.09 -0.68 32.45
N SER A 121 -2.37 -0.16 31.46
CA SER A 121 -1.47 0.99 31.66
C SER A 121 -2.03 2.32 31.13
N HIS A 122 -3.20 2.30 30.49
CA HIS A 122 -3.79 3.43 29.77
C HIS A 122 -2.88 4.07 28.70
N ARG A 123 -1.75 3.43 28.38
CA ARG A 123 -0.85 3.88 27.32
C ARG A 123 -1.44 3.51 25.97
N ALA A 124 -1.54 4.50 25.10
CA ALA A 124 -1.95 4.33 23.72
C ALA A 124 -0.74 4.40 22.80
N HIS A 125 -0.61 3.42 21.91
CA HIS A 125 0.35 3.41 20.81
C HIS A 125 -0.41 3.59 19.51
N SER A 126 -0.19 4.73 18.85
CA SER A 126 -0.81 5.03 17.56
C SER A 126 0.19 4.89 16.42
N THR A 127 -0.15 4.05 15.45
CA THR A 127 0.58 3.85 14.19
C THR A 127 -0.26 4.38 13.04
N PHE A 128 0.41 5.06 12.11
CA PHE A 128 -0.12 5.57 10.87
C PHE A 128 0.36 4.68 9.74
N PHE A 129 -0.55 4.30 8.84
CA PHE A 129 -0.25 3.46 7.69
C PHE A 129 -0.59 4.20 6.39
N PHE A 130 0.22 3.98 5.37
CA PHE A 130 -0.02 4.38 4.00
C PHE A 130 -0.18 3.14 3.15
N TYR A 131 -1.18 3.13 2.27
CA TYR A 131 -1.46 2.04 1.36
C TYR A 131 -1.60 2.57 -0.06
N TRP A 132 -1.34 1.71 -1.03
CA TRP A 132 -1.69 1.94 -2.42
C TRP A 132 -2.60 0.83 -2.95
N SER A 133 -3.43 1.16 -3.93
CA SER A 133 -4.32 0.26 -4.66
C SER A 133 -4.27 0.56 -6.15
N LEU A 134 -4.38 -0.47 -7.00
CA LEU A 134 -4.58 -0.28 -8.44
C LEU A 134 -6.05 -0.01 -8.72
N LEU A 135 -6.32 1.10 -9.41
CA LEU A 135 -7.66 1.45 -9.86
C LEU A 135 -8.02 0.82 -11.22
N ASN A 136 -7.07 0.18 -11.89
CA ASN A 136 -7.28 -0.57 -13.13
C ASN A 136 -8.05 -1.88 -12.91
N ILE A 137 -8.07 -2.40 -11.68
CA ILE A 137 -8.74 -3.67 -11.39
C ILE A 137 -10.21 -3.47 -11.01
N SER A 138 -11.01 -4.53 -11.13
CA SER A 138 -12.45 -4.50 -10.87
C SER A 138 -12.82 -4.03 -9.45
N LYS A 139 -13.93 -3.30 -9.32
CA LYS A 139 -14.44 -2.75 -8.05
C LYS A 139 -14.59 -3.82 -6.96
N GLU A 140 -15.05 -5.02 -7.34
CA GLU A 140 -15.26 -6.15 -6.44
C GLU A 140 -13.95 -6.71 -5.88
N LYS A 141 -12.85 -6.59 -6.62
CA LYS A 141 -11.52 -6.98 -6.13
C LYS A 141 -10.88 -5.84 -5.34
N ARG A 142 -11.02 -4.59 -5.76
CA ARG A 142 -10.46 -3.41 -5.05
C ARG A 142 -10.99 -3.25 -3.64
N SER A 143 -12.26 -3.57 -3.41
CA SER A 143 -12.86 -3.49 -2.07
C SER A 143 -12.28 -4.49 -1.06
N LYS A 144 -11.56 -5.52 -1.54
CA LYS A 144 -10.92 -6.52 -0.67
C LYS A 144 -9.61 -6.01 -0.12
N GLN A 145 -9.31 -6.37 1.13
CA GLN A 145 -8.05 -6.02 1.79
C GLN A 145 -6.81 -6.51 1.01
N ALA A 146 -6.92 -7.63 0.27
CA ALA A 146 -5.84 -8.17 -0.55
C ALA A 146 -5.40 -7.24 -1.71
N ALA A 147 -6.25 -6.30 -2.14
CA ALA A 147 -5.91 -5.31 -3.15
C ALA A 147 -5.17 -4.07 -2.57
N LYS A 148 -5.22 -3.88 -1.25
CA LYS A 148 -4.53 -2.79 -0.56
C LYS A 148 -3.12 -3.23 -0.21
N ARG A 149 -2.11 -2.54 -0.73
CA ARG A 149 -0.70 -2.86 -0.53
C ARG A 149 -0.06 -1.79 0.35
N LEU A 150 0.70 -2.22 1.36
CA LEU A 150 1.35 -1.30 2.28
C LEU A 150 2.45 -0.50 1.56
N ILE A 151 2.43 0.82 1.70
CA ILE A 151 3.54 1.70 1.36
C ILE A 151 4.48 1.78 2.57
N ALA A 152 3.97 2.30 3.68
CA ALA A 152 4.75 2.55 4.87
C ALA A 152 3.92 2.59 6.15
N ALA A 153 4.58 2.38 7.29
CA ALA A 153 4.04 2.47 8.62
C ALA A 153 4.97 3.29 9.52
N CYS A 154 4.44 4.29 10.21
CA CYS A 154 5.19 5.15 11.12
C CYS A 154 4.34 5.52 12.36
N PRO A 155 4.94 6.06 13.43
CA PRO A 155 4.19 6.58 14.56
C PRO A 155 3.26 7.72 14.12
N LYS A 156 2.02 7.75 14.61
CA LYS A 156 1.01 8.77 14.21
C LYS A 156 1.48 10.21 14.39
N TRP A 157 2.27 10.47 15.43
CA TRP A 157 2.81 11.79 15.68
C TRP A 157 3.79 12.26 14.59
N ALA A 158 4.46 11.34 13.89
CA ALA A 158 5.40 11.67 12.82
C ALA A 158 4.71 12.25 11.57
N ARG A 159 3.37 12.18 11.45
CA ARG A 159 2.64 12.76 10.31
C ARG A 159 2.81 14.28 10.17
N LYS A 160 3.03 14.99 11.28
CA LYS A 160 2.85 16.45 11.37
C LYS A 160 4.11 17.29 11.08
N TYR A 161 5.29 16.69 10.87
CA TYR A 161 6.58 17.41 11.02
C TYR A 161 7.54 17.26 9.83
N ASN A 162 7.11 17.54 8.58
CA ASN A 162 7.91 17.31 7.35
C ASN A 162 8.49 15.89 7.18
N SER A 163 8.07 15.00 8.07
CA SER A 163 8.55 13.66 8.33
C SER A 163 7.93 12.64 7.39
N LEU A 164 6.82 13.03 6.76
CA LEU A 164 6.10 12.21 5.80
C LEU A 164 6.98 11.89 4.59
N CYS A 165 7.74 12.88 4.09
CA CYS A 165 8.58 12.70 2.90
C CYS A 165 9.60 11.58 3.11
N HIS A 166 10.21 11.47 4.30
CA HIS A 166 11.11 10.37 4.63
C HIS A 166 10.38 9.02 4.68
N THR A 167 9.18 9.01 5.26
CA THR A 167 8.40 7.78 5.45
C THR A 167 7.93 7.18 4.12
N VAL A 168 7.53 8.02 3.17
CA VAL A 168 7.01 7.60 1.85
C VAL A 168 8.03 7.79 0.73
N ASN A 169 9.30 8.07 1.04
CA ASN A 169 10.32 8.40 0.05
C ASN A 169 10.50 7.30 -0.99
N ASP A 170 10.55 6.04 -0.55
CA ASP A 170 10.69 4.89 -1.44
C ASP A 170 9.57 4.84 -2.50
N PHE A 171 8.33 5.10 -2.09
CA PHE A 171 7.19 5.20 -2.99
C PHE A 171 7.34 6.37 -3.97
N LEU A 172 7.71 7.57 -3.48
CA LEU A 172 7.89 8.74 -4.34
C LEU A 172 9.01 8.54 -5.36
N THR A 173 10.14 7.97 -4.93
CA THR A 173 11.24 7.60 -5.82
C THR A 173 10.76 6.62 -6.87
N GLY A 174 10.05 5.55 -6.49
CA GLY A 174 9.54 4.59 -7.45
C GLY A 174 8.50 5.17 -8.40
N MET A 175 7.59 6.04 -7.94
CA MET A 175 6.65 6.76 -8.81
C MET A 175 7.38 7.65 -9.82
N ASN A 176 8.42 8.36 -9.40
CA ASN A 176 9.24 9.17 -10.30
C ASN A 176 9.99 8.29 -11.32
N THR A 177 10.49 7.13 -10.90
CA THR A 177 11.08 6.15 -11.82
C THR A 177 10.06 5.73 -12.88
N LEU A 178 8.85 5.32 -12.47
CA LEU A 178 7.79 4.93 -13.41
C LEU A 178 7.40 6.05 -14.38
N ALA A 179 7.29 7.28 -13.88
CA ALA A 179 6.97 8.44 -14.70
C ALA A 179 8.07 8.78 -15.71
N THR A 180 9.33 8.46 -15.40
CA THR A 180 10.48 8.78 -16.25
C THR A 180 10.78 7.67 -17.25
N THR A 181 10.79 6.41 -16.81
CA THR A 181 11.19 5.27 -17.62
C THR A 181 10.03 4.62 -18.36
N GLY A 182 8.79 4.78 -17.86
CA GLY A 182 7.60 4.11 -18.41
C GLY A 182 7.59 2.58 -18.25
N GLU A 183 8.66 1.99 -17.73
CA GLU A 183 8.86 0.55 -17.68
C GLU A 183 8.72 0.01 -16.26
N VAL A 184 7.75 -0.89 -16.08
CA VAL A 184 7.86 -1.97 -15.10
C VAL A 184 8.25 -3.20 -15.90
N THR A 185 9.52 -3.62 -15.86
CA THR A 185 9.94 -4.86 -16.53
C THR A 185 9.26 -6.04 -15.83
N LEU A 186 8.17 -6.54 -16.42
CA LEU A 186 7.53 -7.79 -16.02
C LEU A 186 8.38 -8.89 -16.65
N ASN A 187 9.13 -9.63 -15.83
CA ASN A 187 9.87 -10.80 -16.30
C ASN A 187 8.95 -12.01 -16.26
#